data_AF-A0A971PXX2-F1
#
_entry.id   AF-A0A971PXX2-F1
#
_cell.length_a   1.000
_cell.length_b   1.000
_cell.length_c   1.000
_cell.angle_alpha   90.00
_cell.angle_beta   90.00
_cell.angle_gamma   90.00
#
_symmetry.space_group_name_H-M   'P 1'
#
loop_
_entity.id
_entity.type
_entity.pdbx_description
1 polymer ?
#
loop_
_entity_poly.entity_id
_entity_poly.type
_entity_poly.pdbx_seq_one_letter_code
_entity_poly.pdbx_strand_id
1 'polypeptide(L)' 'MTVQSDLNKAIASAQAAKGTYLMAAESTEDQSAKDRYQQMASDMDVHLEYLSSRLDYLSSQF' A
#
# COMPACT_ATOMS: atom_id res chain seq x y z
N MET A 1 -9.93 9.72 -17.85
CA MET A 1 -9.56 9.10 -16.56
C MET A 1 -10.37 9.78 -15.48
N THR A 2 -10.94 9.01 -14.55
CA THR A 2 -11.68 9.55 -13.40
C THR A 2 -10.83 9.37 -12.15
N VAL A 3 -11.06 10.20 -11.13
CA VAL A 3 -10.38 10.08 -9.83
C VAL A 3 -10.56 8.67 -9.24
N GLN A 4 -11.70 8.01 -9.45
CA GLN A 4 -11.91 6.61 -9.05
C GLN A 4 -10.98 5.62 -9.77
N SER A 5 -10.79 5.78 -11.09
CA SER A 5 -9.85 4.92 -11.84
C SER A 5 -8.42 5.11 -11.36
N ASP A 6 -8.03 6.35 -11.02
CA ASP A 6 -6.69 6.64 -10.53
C ASP A 6 -6.49 6.16 -9.08
N LEU A 7 -7.52 6.20 -8.23
CA LEU A 7 -7.50 5.60 -6.89
C LEU A 7 -7.34 4.08 -6.95
N ASN A 8 -8.07 3.38 -7.84
CA ASN A 8 -7.91 1.93 -8.02
C ASN A 8 -6.48 1.56 -8.42
N LYS A 9 -5.86 2.32 -9.33
CA LYS A 9 -4.45 2.14 -9.70
C LYS A 9 -3.53 2.36 -8.51
N ALA A 10 -3.75 3.43 -7.74
CA ALA A 10 -2.94 3.75 -6.57
C ALA A 10 -3.02 2.64 -5.50
N ILE A 11 -4.21 2.11 -5.24
CA ILE A 11 -4.42 0.96 -4.33
C ILE A 11 -3.63 -0.25 -4.80
N ALA A 12 -3.74 -0.62 -6.08
CA ALA A 12 -3.00 -1.75 -6.63
C ALA A 12 -1.47 -1.55 -6.54
N SER A 13 -0.97 -0.35 -6.83
CA SER A 13 0.45 -0.02 -6.68
C SER A 13 0.93 -0.09 -5.23
N ALA A 14 0.13 0.39 -4.27
CA ALA A 14 0.45 0.33 -2.85
C ALA A 14 0.47 -1.13 -2.34
N GLN A 15 -0.47 -1.97 -2.77
CA GLN A 15 -0.46 -3.41 -2.46
C GLN A 15 0.79 -4.12 -3.01
N ALA A 16 1.17 -3.83 -4.25
CA ALA A 16 2.37 -4.40 -4.87
C ALA A 16 3.66 -3.97 -4.15
N ALA A 17 3.76 -2.68 -3.78
CA ALA A 17 4.88 -2.15 -3.01
C ALA A 17 4.97 -2.82 -1.63
N LYS A 18 3.83 -2.94 -0.92
CA LYS A 18 3.75 -3.63 0.37
C LYS A 18 4.30 -5.07 0.27
N GLY A 19 3.80 -5.85 -0.69
CA GLY A 19 4.27 -7.23 -0.92
C GLY A 19 5.76 -7.30 -1.22
N THR A 20 6.27 -6.38 -2.03
CA THR A 20 7.70 -6.30 -2.36
C THR A 20 8.56 -6.03 -1.11
N TYR A 21 8.13 -5.13 -0.22
CA TYR A 21 8.85 -4.86 1.04
C TYR A 21 8.82 -6.06 1.99
N LEU A 22 7.68 -6.76 2.11
CA LEU A 22 7.59 -7.97 2.92
C LEU A 22 8.53 -9.07 2.41
N MET A 23 8.57 -9.31 1.11
CA MET A 23 9.51 -10.26 0.51
C MET A 23 10.98 -9.86 0.74
N ALA A 24 11.30 -8.57 0.65
CA ALA A 24 12.63 -8.07 0.94
C ALA A 24 13.01 -8.27 2.42
N ALA A 25 12.06 -8.07 3.34
CA ALA A 25 12.26 -8.33 4.76
C ALA A 25 12.53 -9.82 5.04
N GLU A 26 11.83 -10.72 4.36
CA GLU A 26 12.04 -12.17 4.49
C GLU A 26 13.38 -12.63 3.92
N SER A 27 13.83 -11.99 2.83
CA SER A 27 15.02 -12.41 2.07
C SER A 27 16.34 -11.84 2.60
N THR A 28 16.30 -10.84 3.48
CA THR A 28 17.51 -10.19 4.01
C THR A 28 17.98 -10.82 5.33
N GLU A 29 19.30 -10.93 5.49
CA GLU A 29 19.95 -11.35 6.73
C GLU A 29 20.30 -10.17 7.65
N ASP A 30 20.30 -8.93 7.13
CA ASP A 30 20.52 -7.72 7.91
C ASP A 30 19.26 -7.38 8.72
N GLN A 31 19.37 -7.47 10.05
CA GLN A 31 18.24 -7.20 10.95
C GLN A 31 17.74 -5.75 10.86
N SER A 32 18.63 -4.78 10.70
CA SER A 32 18.23 -3.37 10.58
C SER A 32 17.45 -3.11 9.28
N ALA A 33 17.87 -3.76 8.18
CA ALA A 33 17.14 -3.71 6.91
C ALA A 33 15.79 -4.42 7.01
N LYS A 34 15.72 -5.57 7.69
CA LYS A 34 14.47 -6.31 7.95
C LYS A 34 13.45 -5.43 8.67
N ASP A 35 13.85 -4.82 9.79
CA ASP A 35 12.98 -3.94 10.58
C ASP A 35 12.51 -2.74 9.73
N ARG A 36 13.41 -2.18 8.90
CA ARG A 36 13.06 -1.08 8.01
C ARG A 36 12.04 -1.47 6.94
N TYR A 37 12.21 -2.62 6.29
CA TYR A 37 11.25 -3.10 5.29
C TYR A 37 9.89 -3.43 5.90
N GLN A 38 9.87 -4.00 7.10
CA GLN A 38 8.62 -4.24 7.84
C GLN A 38 7.91 -2.93 8.17
N GLN A 39 8.64 -1.90 8.61
CA GLN A 39 8.07 -0.57 8.82
C GLN A 39 7.50 0.01 7.53
N MET A 40 8.23 -0.09 6.42
CA MET A 40 7.75 0.40 5.12
C MET A 40 6.48 -0.32 4.64
N ALA A 41 6.37 -1.63 4.90
CA ALA A 41 5.16 -2.40 4.63
C ALA A 41 3.98 -1.95 5.51
N SER A 42 4.24 -1.62 6.79
CA SER A 42 3.22 -1.06 7.69
C SER A 42 2.76 0.33 7.26
N ASP A 43 3.65 1.18 6.75
CA ASP A 43 3.28 2.51 6.24
C ASP A 43 2.33 2.40 5.03
N MET A 44 2.46 1.33 4.22
CA MET A 44 1.52 1.07 3.11
C MET A 44 0.10 0.75 3.59
N ASP A 45 -0.08 0.20 4.80
CA ASP A 45 -1.43 -0.02 5.33
C ASP A 45 -2.17 1.30 5.59
N VAL A 46 -1.46 2.32 6.08
CA VAL A 46 -2.01 3.68 6.23
C VAL A 46 -2.41 4.27 4.88
N HIS A 47 -1.59 4.05 3.84
CA HIS A 47 -1.91 4.50 2.48
C HIS A 47 -3.17 3.80 1.97
N LEU A 48 -3.23 2.47 2.10
CA LEU A 48 -4.35 1.65 1.62
C LEU A 48 -5.66 2.00 2.32
N GLU A 49 -5.62 2.26 3.63
CA GLU A 49 -6.80 2.69 4.39
C GLU A 49 -7.38 4.00 3.84
N TYR A 50 -6.54 5.03 3.69
CA TYR A 50 -6.99 6.33 3.19
C TYR A 50 -7.50 6.24 1.74
N LEU A 51 -6.77 5.54 0.86
CA LEU A 51 -7.14 5.41 -0.54
C LEU A 51 -8.45 4.63 -0.72
N SER A 52 -8.64 3.54 0.05
CA SER A 52 -9.85 2.73 0.01
C SER A 52 -11.04 3.52 0.56
N SER A 53 -10.88 4.19 1.71
CA SER A 53 -11.90 5.07 2.28
C SER A 53 -12.34 6.15 1.29
N ARG A 54 -11.38 6.75 0.55
CA ARG A 54 -11.70 7.75 -0.46
C ARG A 54 -12.45 7.16 -1.65
N LEU A 55 -12.08 5.96 -2.10
CA LEU A 55 -12.75 5.26 -3.17
C LEU A 55 -14.19 4.91 -2.79
N ASP A 56 -14.41 4.42 -1.57
CA ASP A 56 -15.73 4.11 -1.02
C ASP A 56 -16.61 5.36 -0.95
N TYR A 57 -16.08 6.47 -0.42
CA TYR A 57 -16.78 7.76 -0.40
C TYR A 57 -17.25 8.15 -1.80
N LEU A 58 -16.36 8.12 -2.80
CA LEU A 58 -16.71 8.49 -4.17
C LEU A 58 -17.70 7.51 -4.82
N SER A 59 -17.70 6.25 -4.41
CA SER A 59 -18.61 5.23 -4.96
C SER A 59 -20.00 5.33 -4.35
N SER A 60 -20.11 5.81 -3.11
CA SER A 60 -21.40 6.03 -2.40
C SER A 60 -22.18 7.28 -2.84
N GLN A 61 -21.59 8.13 -3.68
CA GLN A 61 -22.18 9.38 -4.18
C GLN A 61 -22.92 9.20 -5.53
N PHE A 62 -23.08 7.96 -5.99
CA PHE A 62 -23.78 7.56 -7.21
C PHE A 62 -24.81 6.48 -6.89
#